data_AF-A0A7I4Y0I4-F1
#
_entry.id   AF-A0A7I4Y0I4-F1
#
_cell.length_a   1.000
_cell.length_b   1.000
_cell.length_c   1.000
_cell.angle_alpha   90.00
_cell.angle_beta   90.00
_cell.angle_gamma   90.00
#
_symmetry.space_group_name_H-M   'P 1'
#
loop_
_entity.id
_entity.type
_entity.pdbx_description
1 polymer ?
#
loop_
_entity_poly.entity_id
_entity_poly.type
_entity_poly.pdbx_seq_one_letter_code
_entity_poly.pdbx_strand_id
1 'polypeptide(L)'
;MLLILSLLSIFLIGGVDAGILDLNCTHMVAGSPKYSQSAVNCNNKISDAACLVIYTDAVKADDDTERNAKCAGNPVNPQLVQAAIDICPKTCGYCCLTPAFMCENKLQPRVPCSSVTEDMCENAYWKPILEQDCPKTCGLCNAGSCVDEAPGCGLDNAFICQSKNLQSFVQKYCKRTCGLCNNATTTTVPPGQINPFTPGAGGAGAGCGMNPNCQNWARNGFCTSTFYSAAQKRQYCGRACGLC
;
A
#
# COMPACT_ATOMS: atom_id res chain seq x y z
N MET A 1 72.58 4.70 27.69
CA MET A 1 71.67 4.32 28.80
C MET A 1 70.58 5.39 28.88
N LEU A 2 69.33 5.01 28.57
CA LEU A 2 68.06 5.70 28.89
C LEU A 2 67.80 7.09 28.22
N LEU A 3 66.62 7.43 27.69
CA LEU A 3 65.36 6.74 27.42
C LEU A 3 64.54 7.72 26.55
N ILE A 4 64.18 7.37 25.31
CA ILE A 4 63.34 8.21 24.44
C ILE A 4 61.89 7.83 24.72
N LEU A 5 61.15 8.67 25.45
CA LEU A 5 59.72 8.48 25.73
C LEU A 5 58.90 8.99 24.53
N SER A 6 58.60 8.08 23.61
CA SER A 6 57.61 8.27 22.54
C SER A 6 56.19 8.21 23.12
N LEU A 7 55.52 9.36 23.17
CA LEU A 7 54.09 9.49 23.48
C LEU A 7 53.25 8.88 22.34
N LEU A 8 52.84 7.61 22.50
CA LEU A 8 51.76 7.03 21.70
C LEU A 8 50.41 7.52 22.26
N SER A 9 49.89 8.61 21.68
CA SER A 9 48.50 9.00 21.86
C SER A 9 47.61 8.05 21.04
N ILE A 10 47.09 7.01 21.68
CA ILE A 10 46.03 6.17 21.11
C ILE A 10 44.75 7.00 21.08
N PHE A 11 44.51 7.67 19.96
CA PHE A 11 43.17 8.19 19.63
C PHE A 11 42.28 6.98 19.35
N LEU A 12 41.62 6.47 20.39
CA LEU A 12 40.39 5.71 20.24
C LEU A 12 39.32 6.70 19.77
N ILE A 13 39.25 6.93 18.46
CA ILE A 13 38.08 7.50 17.83
C ILE A 13 37.02 6.40 17.94
N GLY A 14 36.28 6.40 19.04
CA GLY A 14 35.00 5.70 19.09
C GLY A 14 34.13 6.38 18.04
N GLY A 15 34.12 5.81 16.84
CA GLY A 15 33.08 6.11 15.87
C GLY A 15 31.78 5.80 16.56
N VAL A 16 31.00 6.84 16.87
CA VAL A 16 29.56 6.65 17.04
C VAL A 16 29.10 6.20 15.66
N ASP A 17 28.90 4.90 15.47
CA ASP A 17 28.15 4.42 14.31
C ASP A 17 26.81 5.15 14.37
N ALA A 18 26.64 6.14 13.50
CA ALA A 18 25.39 6.84 13.33
C ALA A 18 24.44 5.86 12.65
N GLY A 19 23.87 4.95 13.45
CA GLY A 19 22.89 3.98 12.99
C GLY A 19 21.59 4.66 12.58
N ILE A 20 20.77 3.90 11.86
CA ILE A 20 19.47 4.35 11.37
C ILE A 20 18.60 4.86 12.55
N LEU A 21 18.24 6.14 12.52
CA LEU A 21 17.37 6.82 13.48
C LEU A 21 15.90 6.45 13.27
N ASP A 22 15.47 6.35 12.01
CA ASP A 22 14.12 5.94 11.63
C ASP A 22 14.09 4.47 11.18
N LEU A 23 13.69 3.59 12.09
CA LEU A 23 13.67 2.14 11.85
C LEU A 23 12.53 1.66 10.92
N ASN A 24 11.72 2.57 10.37
CA ASN A 24 10.71 2.19 9.38
C ASN A 24 11.35 1.44 8.18
N CYS A 25 10.68 0.39 7.71
CA CYS A 25 11.12 -0.49 6.63
C CYS A 25 12.48 -1.18 6.86
N THR A 26 12.95 -1.32 8.10
CA THR A 26 14.19 -2.04 8.44
C THR A 26 13.93 -3.47 8.94
N HIS A 27 15.00 -4.27 8.97
CA HIS A 27 15.06 -5.57 9.62
C HIS A 27 16.42 -5.73 10.31
N MET A 28 16.49 -6.59 11.32
CA MET A 28 17.74 -6.79 12.09
C MET A 28 18.59 -7.88 11.45
N VAL A 29 19.85 -7.55 11.14
CA VAL A 29 20.85 -8.50 10.64
C VAL A 29 22.07 -8.42 11.55
N ALA A 30 22.41 -9.54 12.21
CA ALA A 30 23.52 -9.60 13.16
C ALA A 30 23.49 -8.48 14.24
N GLY A 31 22.28 -8.08 14.68
CA GLY A 31 22.09 -7.06 15.71
C GLY A 31 22.10 -5.61 15.22
N SER A 32 22.27 -5.36 13.93
CA SER A 32 22.22 -4.01 13.33
C SER A 32 21.00 -3.85 12.43
N PRO A 33 20.31 -2.69 12.45
CA PRO A 33 19.19 -2.43 11.55
C PRO A 33 19.70 -2.21 10.12
N LYS A 34 19.07 -2.88 9.17
CA LYS A 34 19.30 -2.70 7.73
C LYS A 34 17.99 -2.50 6.99
N TYR A 35 17.98 -1.71 5.94
CA TYR A 35 16.78 -1.56 5.13
C TYR A 35 16.38 -2.90 4.50
N SER A 36 15.12 -3.26 4.69
CA SER A 36 14.56 -4.47 4.08
C SER A 36 14.38 -4.27 2.57
N GLN A 37 14.19 -5.36 1.83
CA GLN A 37 13.79 -5.29 0.42
C GLN A 37 12.49 -4.47 0.24
N SER A 38 11.59 -4.49 1.23
CA SER A 38 10.36 -3.70 1.21
C SER A 38 10.58 -2.19 1.34
N ALA A 39 11.77 -1.72 1.68
CA ALA A 39 12.09 -0.29 1.68
C ALA A 39 12.16 0.27 0.25
N VAL A 40 12.49 -0.56 -0.75
CA VAL A 40 12.83 -0.12 -2.12
C VAL A 40 12.08 -0.87 -3.22
N ASN A 41 11.10 -1.71 -2.89
CA ASN A 41 10.35 -2.55 -3.83
C ASN A 41 9.19 -1.84 -4.53
N CYS A 42 9.18 -0.52 -4.58
CA CYS A 42 8.18 0.28 -5.27
C CYS A 42 8.87 1.29 -6.21
N ASN A 43 8.07 1.98 -7.02
CA ASN A 43 8.55 3.10 -7.82
C ASN A 43 8.26 4.44 -7.15
N ASN A 44 9.14 5.40 -7.38
CA ASN A 44 8.88 6.80 -7.06
C ASN A 44 7.71 7.33 -7.91
N LYS A 45 7.02 8.38 -7.42
CA LYS A 45 5.94 9.03 -8.21
C LYS A 45 6.49 9.94 -9.31
N ILE A 46 7.70 10.44 -9.13
CA ILE A 46 8.49 11.12 -10.15
C ILE A 46 9.71 10.25 -10.51
N SER A 47 10.43 10.59 -11.58
CA SER A 47 11.61 9.81 -12.00
C SER A 47 12.67 9.73 -10.89
N ASP A 48 13.40 8.61 -10.83
CA ASP A 48 14.51 8.42 -9.88
C ASP A 48 15.53 9.57 -9.94
N ALA A 49 15.84 10.09 -11.14
CA ALA A 49 16.72 11.25 -11.30
C ALA A 49 16.19 12.52 -10.63
N ALA A 50 14.88 12.81 -10.76
CA ALA A 50 14.25 13.95 -10.11
C ALA A 50 14.22 13.79 -8.58
N CYS A 51 13.99 12.58 -8.07
CA CYS A 51 14.12 12.30 -6.65
C CYS A 51 15.56 12.52 -6.15
N LEU A 52 16.58 12.12 -6.91
CA LEU A 52 17.97 12.37 -6.56
C LEU A 52 18.33 13.87 -6.56
N VAL A 53 17.70 14.71 -7.39
CA VAL A 53 17.87 16.17 -7.29
C VAL A 53 17.36 16.70 -5.94
N ILE A 54 16.29 16.12 -5.39
CA ILE A 54 15.70 16.53 -4.12
C ILE A 54 16.49 15.97 -2.93
N TYR A 55 16.73 14.66 -2.94
CA TYR A 55 17.19 13.88 -1.78
C TYR A 55 18.67 13.47 -1.85
N THR A 56 19.39 13.80 -2.92
CA THR A 56 20.82 13.53 -3.20
C THR A 56 21.24 12.07 -3.28
N ASP A 57 20.72 11.22 -2.40
CA ASP A 57 21.10 9.82 -2.26
C ASP A 57 19.85 8.95 -2.11
N ALA A 58 19.94 7.74 -2.65
CA ALA A 58 18.89 6.74 -2.55
C ALA A 58 19.25 5.67 -1.53
N VAL A 59 18.27 5.31 -0.71
CA VAL A 59 18.32 4.13 0.16
C VAL A 59 18.45 2.86 -0.68
N LYS A 60 19.21 1.90 -0.18
CA LYS A 60 19.40 0.58 -0.78
C LYS A 60 18.99 -0.50 0.20
N ALA A 61 18.43 -1.60 -0.31
CA ALA A 61 18.20 -2.79 0.52
C ALA A 61 19.53 -3.33 1.07
N ASP A 62 19.47 -3.90 2.27
CA ASP A 62 20.61 -4.47 3.03
C ASP A 62 21.72 -3.47 3.40
N ASP A 63 21.47 -2.18 3.19
CA ASP A 63 22.32 -1.07 3.61
C ASP A 63 21.87 -0.53 4.97
N ASP A 64 22.81 0.09 5.69
CA ASP A 64 22.64 0.67 7.02
C ASP A 64 22.97 2.18 7.08
N THR A 65 23.21 2.82 5.93
CA THR A 65 23.45 4.27 5.85
C THR A 65 22.16 5.01 6.18
N GLU A 66 22.22 5.96 7.11
CA GLU A 66 21.07 6.82 7.42
C GLU A 66 20.47 7.47 6.16
N ARG A 67 19.13 7.63 6.15
CA ARG A 67 18.45 8.31 5.05
C ARG A 67 18.98 9.72 4.91
N ASN A 68 18.84 10.29 3.71
CA ASN A 68 19.04 11.72 3.58
C ASN A 68 18.16 12.48 4.59
N ALA A 69 18.72 13.48 5.27
CA ALA A 69 17.99 14.25 6.29
C ALA A 69 16.70 14.91 5.74
N LYS A 70 16.58 15.11 4.43
CA LYS A 70 15.35 15.58 3.78
C LYS A 70 14.25 14.51 3.66
N CYS A 71 14.56 13.22 3.82
CA CYS A 71 13.56 12.15 3.81
C CYS A 71 12.78 12.10 5.14
N ALA A 72 13.49 12.20 6.27
CA ALA A 72 12.90 12.01 7.59
C ALA A 72 13.05 13.22 8.51
N GLY A 73 14.12 14.01 8.38
CA GLY A 73 14.51 15.04 9.34
C GLY A 73 15.41 14.50 10.44
N ASN A 74 16.11 15.40 11.13
CA ASN A 74 16.81 15.10 12.38
C ASN A 74 16.50 16.22 13.39
N PRO A 75 15.59 16.01 14.37
CA PRO A 75 14.85 14.76 14.63
C PRO A 75 13.82 14.43 13.55
N VAL A 76 13.31 13.20 13.55
CA VAL A 76 12.30 12.72 12.60
C VAL A 76 11.05 13.59 12.65
N ASN A 77 10.65 14.13 11.51
CA ASN A 77 9.47 14.93 11.29
C ASN A 77 8.43 14.13 10.48
N PRO A 78 7.26 13.81 11.07
CA PRO A 78 6.23 13.01 10.40
C PRO A 78 5.71 13.60 9.08
N GLN A 79 5.66 14.93 8.94
CA GLN A 79 5.22 15.56 7.68
C GLN A 79 6.25 15.37 6.57
N LEU A 80 7.53 15.38 6.92
CA LEU A 80 8.61 15.14 5.96
C LEU A 80 8.65 13.69 5.50
N VAL A 81 8.47 12.76 6.46
CA VAL A 81 8.29 11.33 6.16
C VAL A 81 7.10 11.12 5.22
N GLN A 82 5.96 11.75 5.50
CA GLN A 82 4.77 11.64 4.64
C GLN A 82 5.04 12.19 3.22
N ALA A 83 5.70 13.35 3.10
CA ALA A 83 6.08 13.89 1.79
C ALA A 83 7.03 12.95 1.03
N ALA A 84 7.97 12.31 1.74
CA ALA A 84 8.87 11.32 1.15
C ALA A 84 8.11 10.07 0.67
N ILE A 85 7.14 9.57 1.45
CA ILE A 85 6.24 8.46 1.06
C ILE A 85 5.44 8.82 -0.20
N ASP A 86 4.92 10.04 -0.28
CA ASP A 86 4.01 10.44 -1.35
C ASP A 86 4.72 10.76 -2.67
N ILE A 87 5.98 11.21 -2.63
CA ILE A 87 6.70 11.69 -3.82
C ILE A 87 7.82 10.73 -4.25
N CYS A 88 8.68 10.35 -3.31
CA CYS A 88 9.91 9.58 -3.59
C CYS A 88 10.11 8.41 -2.61
N PRO A 89 9.11 7.51 -2.45
CA PRO A 89 9.17 6.45 -1.46
C PRO A 89 10.32 5.46 -1.70
N LYS A 90 10.71 5.21 -2.94
CA LYS A 90 11.83 4.32 -3.27
C LYS A 90 13.16 4.95 -2.89
N THR A 91 13.38 6.21 -3.30
CA THR A 91 14.62 6.93 -3.00
C THR A 91 14.81 7.11 -1.50
N CYS A 92 13.73 7.42 -0.78
CA CYS A 92 13.78 7.57 0.67
C CYS A 92 13.60 6.26 1.45
N GLY A 93 13.51 5.09 0.81
CA GLY A 93 13.44 3.82 1.53
C GLY A 93 12.15 3.62 2.35
N TYR A 94 11.03 4.15 1.88
CA TYR A 94 9.70 4.11 2.51
C TYR A 94 8.66 3.33 1.70
N CYS A 95 9.07 2.50 0.73
CA CYS A 95 8.11 1.72 -0.07
C CYS A 95 7.15 0.89 0.80
N CYS A 96 7.61 0.31 1.91
CA CYS A 96 6.79 -0.48 2.83
C CYS A 96 5.66 0.32 3.51
N LEU A 97 5.78 1.65 3.52
CA LEU A 97 4.79 2.60 4.05
C LEU A 97 3.91 3.21 2.95
N THR A 98 4.06 2.77 1.70
CA THR A 98 3.14 3.19 0.66
C THR A 98 1.85 2.33 0.72
N PRO A 99 0.67 2.92 0.43
CA PRO A 99 -0.59 2.19 0.38
C PRO A 99 -0.56 0.85 -0.37
N ALA A 100 0.19 0.79 -1.47
CA ALA A 100 0.30 -0.40 -2.31
C ALA A 100 1.05 -1.56 -1.62
N PHE A 101 1.91 -1.27 -0.65
CA PHE A 101 2.80 -2.24 0.00
C PHE A 101 2.56 -2.34 1.53
N MET A 102 1.66 -1.51 2.09
CA MET A 102 1.28 -1.51 3.52
C MET A 102 0.27 -2.63 3.87
N CYS A 103 0.69 -3.88 3.72
CA CYS A 103 -0.03 -5.04 4.24
C CYS A 103 0.95 -6.19 4.47
N GLU A 104 0.44 -7.38 4.84
CA GLU A 104 1.26 -8.58 4.95
C GLU A 104 0.91 -9.59 3.85
N ASN A 105 1.91 -10.35 3.43
CA ASN A 105 1.69 -11.55 2.64
C ASN A 105 0.99 -12.61 3.48
N LYS A 106 0.32 -13.55 2.83
CA LYS A 106 -0.27 -14.69 3.50
C LYS A 106 0.83 -15.53 4.15
N LEU A 107 0.60 -16.01 5.38
CA LEU A 107 1.57 -16.86 6.10
C LEU A 107 1.88 -18.16 5.35
N GLN A 108 0.89 -18.71 4.65
CA GLN A 108 1.02 -19.92 3.85
C GLN A 108 0.46 -19.67 2.44
N PRO A 109 1.25 -19.02 1.57
CA PRO A 109 0.85 -18.71 0.21
C PRO A 109 0.97 -19.96 -0.67
N ARG A 110 0.22 -20.02 -1.78
CA ARG A 110 0.33 -21.12 -2.76
C ARG A 110 1.65 -21.05 -3.52
N VAL A 111 2.20 -19.84 -3.66
CA VAL A 111 3.51 -19.56 -4.24
C VAL A 111 4.37 -18.89 -3.18
N PRO A 112 5.62 -19.33 -2.93
CA PRO A 112 6.47 -18.68 -1.96
C PRO A 112 6.77 -17.24 -2.37
N CYS A 113 6.30 -16.26 -1.59
CA CYS A 113 6.40 -14.84 -1.93
C CYS A 113 7.85 -14.31 -2.04
N SER A 114 8.83 -15.04 -1.50
CA SER A 114 10.26 -14.76 -1.69
C SER A 114 10.79 -15.09 -3.09
N SER A 115 10.05 -15.90 -3.86
CA SER A 115 10.41 -16.28 -5.24
C SER A 115 9.67 -15.49 -6.31
N VAL A 116 8.72 -14.64 -5.90
CA VAL A 116 7.90 -13.85 -6.81
C VAL A 116 8.73 -12.70 -7.36
N THR A 117 8.79 -12.59 -8.69
CA THR A 117 9.47 -11.50 -9.39
C THR A 117 8.49 -10.39 -9.76
N GLU A 118 9.01 -9.21 -10.08
CA GLU A 118 8.19 -8.08 -10.55
C GLU A 118 7.37 -8.44 -11.80
N ASP A 119 7.98 -9.14 -12.76
CA ASP A 119 7.28 -9.61 -13.97
C ASP A 119 6.08 -10.51 -13.63
N MET A 120 6.17 -11.32 -12.56
CA MET A 120 5.04 -12.11 -12.08
C MET A 120 3.93 -11.23 -11.50
N CYS A 121 4.30 -10.16 -10.78
CA CYS A 121 3.34 -9.20 -10.24
C CYS A 121 2.57 -8.42 -11.33
N GLU A 122 3.24 -8.12 -12.45
CA GLU A 122 2.63 -7.45 -13.61
C GLU A 122 1.86 -8.41 -14.53
N ASN A 123 2.16 -9.71 -14.47
CA ASN A 123 1.53 -10.71 -15.31
C ASN A 123 0.05 -10.92 -14.95
N ALA A 124 -0.84 -10.73 -15.94
CA ALA A 124 -2.29 -10.83 -15.77
C ALA A 124 -2.79 -12.20 -15.27
N TYR A 125 -2.07 -13.29 -15.56
CA TYR A 125 -2.41 -14.64 -15.08
C TYR A 125 -2.06 -14.82 -13.61
N TRP A 126 -0.91 -14.29 -13.16
CA TRP A 126 -0.45 -14.43 -11.79
C TRP A 126 -1.10 -13.44 -10.83
N LYS A 127 -1.47 -12.26 -11.32
CA LYS A 127 -2.02 -11.16 -10.52
C LYS A 127 -3.16 -11.58 -9.56
N PRO A 128 -4.18 -12.37 -9.96
CA PRO A 128 -5.25 -12.78 -9.04
C PRO A 128 -4.78 -13.70 -7.90
N ILE A 129 -3.72 -14.49 -8.13
CA ILE A 129 -3.13 -15.37 -7.11
C ILE A 129 -2.25 -14.53 -6.18
N LEU A 130 -1.40 -13.68 -6.74
CA LEU A 130 -0.46 -12.86 -5.99
C LEU A 130 -1.14 -11.75 -5.19
N GLU A 131 -2.30 -11.26 -5.63
CA GLU A 131 -3.15 -10.36 -4.84
C GLU A 131 -3.65 -11.01 -3.54
N GLN A 132 -3.94 -12.32 -3.55
CA GLN A 132 -4.41 -13.04 -2.36
C GLN A 132 -3.26 -13.54 -1.48
N ASP A 133 -2.19 -14.00 -2.13
CA ASP A 133 -1.13 -14.74 -1.45
C ASP A 133 0.08 -13.85 -1.12
N CYS A 134 0.46 -12.94 -2.03
CA CYS A 134 1.65 -12.10 -1.94
C CYS A 134 1.41 -10.60 -2.19
N PRO A 135 0.35 -9.98 -1.62
CA PRO A 135 0.01 -8.60 -1.94
C PRO A 135 1.08 -7.59 -1.54
N LYS A 136 1.79 -7.82 -0.42
CA LYS A 136 2.89 -6.96 0.03
C LYS A 136 4.07 -7.03 -0.93
N THR A 137 4.42 -8.22 -1.41
CA THR A 137 5.53 -8.38 -2.36
C THR A 137 5.26 -7.63 -3.66
N CYS A 138 4.02 -7.70 -4.16
CA CYS A 138 3.66 -7.17 -5.48
C CYS A 138 3.07 -5.75 -5.49
N GLY A 139 3.01 -5.05 -4.36
CA GLY A 139 2.36 -3.74 -4.32
C GLY A 139 0.85 -3.80 -4.57
N LEU A 140 0.22 -4.92 -4.21
CA LEU A 140 -1.20 -5.20 -4.42
C LEU A 140 -2.02 -5.10 -3.13
N CYS A 141 -1.49 -4.47 -2.07
CA CYS A 141 -2.25 -4.23 -0.83
C CYS A 141 -3.48 -3.32 -1.04
N ASN A 142 -3.52 -2.59 -2.16
CA ASN A 142 -4.69 -1.82 -2.58
C ASN A 142 -5.55 -2.54 -3.62
N ALA A 143 -5.21 -3.76 -4.00
CA ALA A 143 -6.00 -4.56 -4.91
C ALA A 143 -6.94 -5.47 -4.11
N GLY A 144 -8.14 -5.70 -4.66
CA GLY A 144 -9.10 -6.65 -4.10
C GLY A 144 -10.19 -6.04 -3.23
N SER A 145 -10.86 -6.91 -2.48
CA SER A 145 -12.06 -6.59 -1.69
C SER A 145 -11.75 -5.85 -0.38
N CYS A 146 -10.47 -5.70 0.00
CA CYS A 146 -10.05 -4.98 1.18
C CYS A 146 -9.39 -3.64 0.84
N VAL A 147 -10.18 -2.73 0.31
CA VAL A 147 -9.81 -1.33 0.10
C VAL A 147 -10.70 -0.44 0.95
N ASP A 148 -10.26 0.80 1.16
CA ASP A 148 -11.15 1.83 1.67
C ASP A 148 -12.02 2.31 0.51
N GLU A 149 -13.33 2.09 0.63
CA GLU A 149 -14.33 2.50 -0.37
C GLU A 149 -14.80 3.94 -0.12
N ALA A 150 -14.61 4.48 1.09
CA ALA A 150 -14.96 5.87 1.43
C ALA A 150 -13.73 6.79 1.43
N PRO A 151 -13.87 8.04 0.94
CA PRO A 151 -12.87 9.07 1.18
C PRO A 151 -12.81 9.43 2.66
N GLY A 152 -11.61 9.74 3.15
CA GLY A 152 -11.41 10.26 4.51
C GLY A 152 -11.25 9.22 5.62
N CYS A 153 -11.12 7.93 5.28
CA CYS A 153 -10.89 6.88 6.29
C CYS A 153 -9.62 7.12 7.16
N GLY A 154 -8.60 7.79 6.60
CA GLY A 154 -7.34 8.11 7.28
C GLY A 154 -7.27 9.49 7.95
N LEU A 155 -8.36 10.26 7.95
CA LEU A 155 -8.38 11.55 8.62
C LEU A 155 -8.30 11.37 10.15
N ASP A 156 -7.68 12.34 10.82
CA ASP A 156 -7.57 12.42 12.29
C ASP A 156 -7.05 11.11 12.93
N ASN A 157 -5.94 10.59 12.40
CA ASN A 157 -5.32 9.33 12.85
C ASN A 157 -6.30 8.15 12.83
N ALA A 158 -7.22 8.15 11.87
CA ALA A 158 -8.23 7.13 11.71
C ALA A 158 -9.12 6.96 12.96
N PHE A 159 -9.46 8.06 13.64
CA PHE A 159 -10.34 8.07 14.82
C PHE A 159 -11.68 7.33 14.58
N ILE A 160 -12.17 7.37 13.34
CA ILE A 160 -13.36 6.63 12.90
C ILE A 160 -13.28 5.12 13.21
N CYS A 161 -12.08 4.52 13.19
CA CYS A 161 -11.84 3.11 13.47
C CYS A 161 -12.11 2.73 14.93
N GLN A 162 -12.04 3.69 15.86
CA GLN A 162 -12.25 3.45 17.30
C GLN A 162 -13.71 3.67 17.72
N SER A 163 -14.52 4.29 16.85
CA SER A 163 -15.92 4.61 17.15
C SER A 163 -16.82 3.38 17.04
N LYS A 164 -17.40 2.96 18.16
CA LYS A 164 -18.39 1.86 18.20
C LYS A 164 -19.60 2.11 17.29
N ASN A 165 -20.01 3.37 17.17
CA ASN A 165 -21.18 3.77 16.38
C ASN A 165 -20.93 3.65 14.86
N LEU A 166 -19.66 3.65 14.46
CA LEU A 166 -19.24 3.60 13.06
C LEU A 166 -18.65 2.23 12.69
N GLN A 167 -18.75 1.22 13.56
CA GLN A 167 -18.22 -0.12 13.27
C GLN A 167 -18.71 -0.69 11.95
N SER A 168 -20.01 -0.59 11.66
CA SER A 168 -20.57 -1.10 10.39
C SER A 168 -20.10 -0.29 9.18
N PHE A 169 -19.91 1.02 9.35
CA PHE A 169 -19.34 1.89 8.32
C PHE A 169 -17.87 1.54 8.06
N VAL A 170 -17.07 1.41 9.11
CA VAL A 170 -15.65 1.08 9.04
C VAL A 170 -15.42 -0.31 8.46
N GLN A 171 -16.21 -1.31 8.89
CA GLN A 171 -16.21 -2.66 8.34
C GLN A 171 -16.57 -2.73 6.87
N LYS A 172 -17.31 -1.74 6.36
CA LYS A 172 -17.71 -1.71 4.96
C LYS A 172 -16.79 -0.84 4.10
N TYR A 173 -16.47 0.36 4.56
CA TYR A 173 -15.89 1.41 3.73
C TYR A 173 -14.49 1.84 4.13
N CYS A 174 -13.99 1.47 5.32
CA CYS A 174 -12.64 1.81 5.80
C CYS A 174 -11.85 0.57 6.24
N LYS A 175 -12.11 -0.57 5.57
CA LYS A 175 -11.60 -1.87 5.97
C LYS A 175 -10.08 -1.90 6.09
N ARG A 176 -9.39 -1.21 5.18
CA ARG A 176 -7.92 -1.21 5.11
C ARG A 176 -7.35 -0.25 6.14
N THR A 177 -7.81 1.01 6.15
CA THR A 177 -7.34 2.01 7.12
C THR A 177 -7.56 1.56 8.56
N CYS A 178 -8.66 0.85 8.83
CA CYS A 178 -8.99 0.35 10.17
C CYS A 178 -8.47 -1.07 10.47
N GLY A 179 -7.59 -1.63 9.63
CA GLY A 179 -6.94 -2.92 9.89
C GLY A 179 -7.87 -4.13 9.88
N LEU A 180 -9.03 -4.04 9.24
CA LEU A 180 -10.06 -5.08 9.21
C LEU A 180 -9.87 -6.11 8.10
N CYS A 181 -8.83 -5.98 7.26
CA CYS A 181 -8.54 -6.91 6.17
C CYS A 181 -8.28 -8.35 6.62
N ASN A 182 -7.86 -8.54 7.87
CA ASN A 182 -7.58 -9.86 8.44
C ASN A 182 -8.80 -10.52 9.08
N ASN A 183 -9.92 -9.78 9.20
CA ASN A 183 -11.14 -10.25 9.85
C ASN A 183 -12.22 -10.60 8.81
N ALA A 184 -11.80 -11.14 7.66
CA ALA A 184 -12.68 -11.98 6.88
C ALA A 184 -12.94 -13.24 7.71
N THR A 185 -13.88 -13.14 8.65
CA THR A 185 -14.66 -14.31 9.04
C THR A 185 -15.21 -14.82 7.73
N THR A 186 -14.57 -15.87 7.22
CA THR A 186 -15.12 -16.74 6.21
C THR A 186 -16.55 -16.97 6.64
N THR A 187 -17.49 -16.34 5.93
CA THR A 187 -18.87 -16.79 5.98
C THR A 187 -18.80 -18.15 5.32
N THR A 188 -18.49 -19.16 6.14
CA THR A 188 -18.61 -20.57 5.79
C THR A 188 -20.07 -20.75 5.44
N VAL A 189 -20.38 -20.68 4.15
CA VAL A 189 -21.62 -21.22 3.65
C VAL A 189 -21.54 -22.73 3.91
N PRO A 190 -22.46 -23.31 4.67
CA PRO A 190 -22.44 -24.75 4.96
C PRO A 190 -22.48 -25.55 3.64
N PRO A 191 -21.77 -26.68 3.55
CA PRO A 191 -21.85 -27.54 2.38
C PRO A 191 -23.20 -28.26 2.39
N GLY A 192 -24.13 -27.79 1.57
CA GLY A 192 -25.40 -28.48 1.38
C GLY A 192 -26.54 -27.55 1.04
N GLN A 193 -26.55 -27.04 -0.19
CA GLN A 193 -27.76 -27.03 -1.02
C GLN A 193 -27.37 -26.65 -2.45
N ILE A 194 -27.10 -27.68 -3.26
CA ILE A 194 -27.30 -27.61 -4.70
C ILE A 194 -28.80 -27.41 -4.92
N ASN A 195 -29.18 -26.38 -5.67
CA ASN A 195 -30.27 -26.54 -6.62
C ASN A 195 -30.08 -25.61 -7.82
N PRO A 196 -30.47 -26.08 -9.01
CA PRO A 196 -29.94 -25.63 -10.27
C PRO A 196 -30.87 -24.61 -10.91
N PHE A 197 -30.33 -23.51 -11.42
CA PHE A 197 -31.00 -22.78 -12.49
C PHE A 197 -30.00 -22.50 -13.60
N THR A 198 -30.11 -23.34 -14.63
CA THR A 198 -29.57 -23.18 -15.98
C THR A 198 -30.41 -22.13 -16.75
N PRO A 199 -30.19 -21.91 -18.06
CA PRO A 199 -29.00 -21.36 -18.71
C PRO A 199 -29.38 -20.19 -19.64
N GLY A 200 -28.41 -19.36 -20.07
CA GLY A 200 -28.68 -18.33 -21.08
C GLY A 200 -27.42 -17.76 -21.71
N ALA A 201 -26.96 -18.40 -22.77
CA ALA A 201 -25.85 -17.98 -23.61
C ALA A 201 -26.18 -16.72 -24.45
N GLY A 202 -25.16 -15.88 -24.65
CA GLY A 202 -24.82 -15.25 -25.93
C GLY A 202 -25.77 -14.19 -26.53
N GLY A 203 -25.32 -12.94 -26.57
CA GLY A 203 -25.82 -11.95 -27.52
C GLY A 203 -25.52 -10.50 -27.12
N ALA A 204 -24.80 -9.78 -27.98
CA ALA A 204 -24.30 -8.42 -27.77
C ALA A 204 -25.38 -7.38 -27.40
N GLY A 205 -25.04 -6.49 -26.46
CA GLY A 205 -25.84 -5.32 -26.07
C GLY A 205 -25.12 -4.48 -25.01
N ALA A 206 -24.17 -3.65 -25.46
CA ALA A 206 -23.21 -2.84 -24.71
C ALA A 206 -23.71 -2.10 -23.44
N GLY A 207 -22.98 -2.27 -22.33
CA GLY A 207 -22.56 -1.16 -21.45
C GLY A 207 -23.61 -0.37 -20.67
N CYS A 208 -24.85 -0.87 -20.53
CA CYS A 208 -25.92 -0.11 -19.88
C CYS A 208 -26.14 -0.52 -18.41
N GLY A 209 -25.61 0.29 -17.49
CA GLY A 209 -25.61 0.05 -16.05
C GLY A 209 -26.98 0.00 -15.38
N MET A 210 -27.13 -0.93 -14.43
CA MET A 210 -28.31 -1.10 -13.58
C MET A 210 -27.92 -1.30 -12.11
N ASN A 211 -27.07 -0.42 -11.56
CA ASN A 211 -26.70 -0.49 -10.14
C ASN A 211 -27.97 -0.44 -9.26
N PRO A 212 -28.10 -1.31 -8.23
CA PRO A 212 -29.26 -1.30 -7.33
C PRO A 212 -29.55 0.06 -6.67
N ASN A 213 -28.55 0.95 -6.57
CA ASN A 213 -28.69 2.28 -6.00
C ASN A 213 -29.11 3.37 -6.99
N CYS A 214 -29.31 3.04 -8.27
CA CYS A 214 -29.59 4.05 -9.30
C CYS A 214 -30.84 4.88 -9.00
N GLN A 215 -31.85 4.31 -8.33
CA GLN A 215 -33.05 5.06 -7.92
C GLN A 215 -32.71 6.22 -6.95
N ASN A 216 -31.75 6.01 -6.05
CA ASN A 216 -31.29 7.05 -5.12
C ASN A 216 -30.33 8.03 -5.80
N TRP A 217 -29.40 7.53 -6.60
CA TRP A 217 -28.38 8.36 -7.27
C TRP A 217 -28.99 9.26 -8.34
N ALA A 218 -29.91 8.75 -9.16
CA ALA A 218 -30.61 9.55 -10.15
C ALA A 218 -31.41 10.68 -9.48
N ARG A 219 -32.11 10.38 -8.38
CA ARG A 219 -32.83 11.39 -7.57
C ARG A 219 -31.90 12.46 -6.98
N ASN A 220 -30.67 12.08 -6.64
CA ASN A 220 -29.67 12.97 -6.05
C ASN A 220 -28.71 13.59 -7.10
N GLY A 221 -29.13 13.65 -8.38
CA GLY A 221 -28.41 14.41 -9.41
C GLY A 221 -27.25 13.68 -10.09
N PHE A 222 -27.09 12.36 -9.91
CA PHE A 222 -26.02 11.60 -10.57
C PHE A 222 -26.03 11.73 -12.10
N CYS A 223 -27.22 11.72 -12.71
CA CYS A 223 -27.36 11.79 -14.17
C CYS A 223 -26.97 13.17 -14.73
N THR A 224 -27.12 14.25 -13.95
CA THR A 224 -26.82 15.63 -14.36
C THR A 224 -25.48 16.15 -13.85
N SER A 225 -24.81 15.44 -12.94
CA SER A 225 -23.54 15.84 -12.33
C SER A 225 -22.40 16.00 -13.35
N THR A 226 -21.62 17.09 -13.27
CA THR A 226 -20.40 17.28 -14.08
C THR A 226 -19.19 16.53 -13.53
N PHE A 227 -19.28 15.99 -12.30
CA PHE A 227 -18.21 15.22 -11.66
C PHE A 227 -18.03 13.82 -12.26
N TYR A 228 -19.11 13.23 -12.79
CA TYR A 228 -19.07 11.91 -13.42
C TYR A 228 -19.08 12.06 -14.94
N SER A 229 -18.18 11.34 -15.62
CA SER A 229 -18.15 11.29 -17.08
C SER A 229 -19.42 10.62 -17.64
N ALA A 230 -19.76 10.93 -18.89
CA ALA A 230 -20.88 10.27 -19.57
C ALA A 230 -20.73 8.74 -19.64
N ALA A 231 -19.49 8.25 -19.75
CA ALA A 231 -19.19 6.81 -19.73
C ALA A 231 -19.50 6.17 -18.37
N GLN A 232 -19.11 6.82 -17.26
CA GLN A 232 -19.42 6.32 -15.92
C GLN A 232 -20.93 6.34 -15.65
N LYS A 233 -21.62 7.40 -16.06
CA LYS A 233 -23.09 7.46 -15.92
C LYS A 233 -23.78 6.34 -16.69
N ARG A 234 -23.32 6.07 -17.92
CA ARG A 234 -23.82 4.97 -18.76
C ARG A 234 -23.49 3.60 -18.15
N GLN A 235 -22.29 3.42 -17.61
CA GLN A 235 -21.83 2.16 -17.02
C GLN A 235 -22.51 1.81 -15.70
N TYR A 236 -22.79 2.78 -14.83
CA TYR A 236 -23.36 2.50 -13.51
C TYR A 236 -24.89 2.56 -13.51
N CYS A 237 -25.48 3.56 -14.15
CA CYS A 237 -26.92 3.83 -14.12
C CYS A 237 -27.47 4.22 -15.48
N GLY A 238 -26.94 3.66 -16.57
CA GLY A 238 -27.30 4.03 -17.94
C GLY A 238 -28.81 4.05 -18.16
N ARG A 239 -29.53 3.03 -17.70
CA ARG A 239 -30.99 2.96 -17.82
C ARG A 239 -31.72 4.02 -17.00
N ALA A 240 -31.30 4.20 -15.74
CA ALA A 240 -31.91 5.19 -14.86
C ALA A 240 -31.61 6.64 -15.28
N CYS A 241 -30.53 6.84 -16.04
CA CYS A 241 -30.14 8.14 -16.59
C CYS A 241 -30.57 8.35 -18.06
N GLY A 242 -31.27 7.39 -18.67
CA GLY A 242 -31.72 7.48 -20.07
C GLY A 242 -30.59 7.57 -21.10
N LEU A 243 -29.41 7.00 -20.79
CA LEU A 243 -28.21 7.05 -21.66
C LEU A 243 -28.09 5.83 -22.59
N CYS A 244 -29.00 4.89 -22.38
CA CYS A 244 -29.33 3.61 -22.99
C CYS A 244 -30.53 3.06 -22.17
#